data_AF-A0A3B9H8I3-F1
#
_entry.id   AF-A0A3B9H8I3-F1
#
_cell.length_a   1.000
_cell.length_b   1.000
_cell.length_c   1.000
_cell.angle_alpha   90.00
_cell.angle_beta   90.00
_cell.angle_gamma   90.00
#
_symmetry.space_group_name_H-M   'P 1'
#
loop_
_entity.id
_entity.type
_entity.pdbx_description
1 polymer ?
#
loop_
_entity_poly.entity_id
_entity_poly.type
_entity_poly.pdbx_seq_one_letter_code
_entity_poly.pdbx_strand_id
1 'polypeptide(L)'
;MFELESVIRKNIMALLPYSSARDEFSGQAELFLDANESPFGSLNRYPDPYQCELKNKLAIQRNLDEKMIFVGNGSDEVIDLLYRIFCEPKRDKALTFTPTYGMYDVSAGINDVELLKVP
;
A
#
# COMPACT_ATOMS: atom_id res chain seq x y z
N MET A 1 -13.33 24.30 -23.01
CA MET A 1 -13.87 23.25 -22.13
C MET A 1 -12.67 22.47 -21.61
N PHE A 2 -12.63 22.10 -20.34
CA PHE A 2 -11.49 21.36 -19.76
C PHE A 2 -11.72 19.86 -20.00
N GLU A 3 -10.77 19.20 -20.66
CA GLU A 3 -10.81 17.78 -20.95
C GLU A 3 -9.95 17.03 -19.92
N LEU A 4 -10.59 16.41 -18.91
CA LEU A 4 -9.90 15.73 -17.82
C LEU A 4 -8.95 14.63 -18.32
N GLU A 5 -9.34 13.92 -19.37
CA GLU A 5 -8.55 12.84 -19.97
C GLU A 5 -7.20 13.33 -20.52
N SER A 6 -7.11 14.60 -20.91
CA SER A 6 -5.88 15.18 -21.46
C SER A 6 -4.78 15.40 -20.41
N VAL A 7 -5.13 15.41 -19.12
CA VAL A 7 -4.19 15.64 -18.02
C VAL A 7 -3.89 14.38 -17.19
N ILE A 8 -4.60 13.28 -17.44
CA ILE A 8 -4.37 12.01 -16.74
C ILE A 8 -3.29 11.21 -17.47
N ARG A 9 -2.36 10.62 -16.71
CA ARG A 9 -1.35 9.71 -17.27
C ARG A 9 -2.02 8.48 -17.89
N LYS A 10 -1.56 8.06 -19.07
CA LYS A 10 -2.14 6.92 -19.80
C LYS A 10 -2.19 5.62 -18.98
N ASN A 11 -1.15 5.33 -18.20
CA ASN A 11 -1.10 4.13 -17.35
C ASN A 11 -2.15 4.17 -16.24
N ILE A 12 -2.44 5.35 -15.69
CA ILE A 12 -3.47 5.53 -14.65
C ILE A 12 -4.88 5.42 -15.25
N MET A 13 -5.09 5.98 -16.46
CA MET A 13 -6.36 5.83 -17.17
C MET A 13 -6.69 4.36 -17.51
N ALA A 14 -5.66 3.58 -17.83
CA ALA A 14 -5.80 2.16 -18.15
C ALA A 14 -5.75 1.23 -16.92
N LEU A 15 -5.57 1.78 -15.71
CA LEU A 15 -5.41 0.99 -14.50
C LEU A 15 -6.72 0.28 -14.14
N LEU A 16 -6.64 -1.03 -13.91
CA LEU A 16 -7.75 -1.77 -13.30
C LEU A 16 -7.70 -1.53 -11.78
N PRO A 17 -8.74 -0.94 -11.18
CA PRO A 17 -8.76 -0.73 -9.74
C PRO A 17 -8.74 -2.07 -9.02
N TYR A 18 -8.05 -2.12 -7.88
CA TYR A 18 -8.09 -3.27 -7.00
C TYR A 18 -9.51 -3.49 -6.46
N SER A 19 -9.95 -4.74 -6.44
CA SER A 19 -11.15 -5.17 -5.70
C SER A 19 -10.68 -5.80 -4.41
N SER A 20 -11.00 -5.18 -3.28
CA SER A 20 -10.69 -5.73 -1.98
C SER A 20 -11.66 -6.87 -1.62
N ALA A 21 -11.27 -7.71 -0.66
CA ALA A 21 -12.18 -8.71 -0.09
C ALA A 21 -13.48 -8.10 0.49
N ARG A 22 -13.50 -6.79 0.76
CA ARG A 22 -14.68 -6.06 1.23
C ARG A 22 -15.60 -5.63 0.09
N ASP A 23 -15.06 -5.37 -1.11
CA ASP A 23 -15.85 -5.05 -2.30
C ASP A 23 -16.63 -6.26 -2.83
N GLU A 24 -16.19 -7.47 -2.47
CA GLU A 24 -16.85 -8.74 -2.80
C GLU A 24 -17.87 -9.20 -1.74
N PHE A 25 -18.04 -8.44 -0.64
CA PHE A 25 -18.97 -8.75 0.43
C PHE A 25 -20.25 -7.89 0.35
N SER A 26 -21.41 -8.53 0.26
CA SER A 26 -22.72 -7.88 0.02
C SER A 26 -23.63 -7.82 1.26
N GLY A 27 -23.06 -7.72 2.47
CA GLY A 27 -23.80 -7.57 3.73
C GLY A 27 -23.79 -6.14 4.28
N GLN A 28 -24.87 -5.73 4.96
CA GLN A 28 -24.89 -4.53 5.81
C GLN A 28 -24.45 -4.89 7.22
N ALA A 29 -23.36 -4.29 7.72
CA ALA A 29 -23.01 -4.35 9.13
C ALA A 29 -23.68 -3.17 9.86
N GLU A 30 -24.44 -3.45 10.93
CA GLU A 30 -25.10 -2.41 11.73
C GLU A 30 -24.14 -1.69 12.70
N LEU A 31 -22.92 -2.22 12.93
CA LEU A 31 -21.89 -1.62 13.78
C LEU A 31 -20.48 -2.01 13.30
N PHE A 32 -19.60 -1.03 13.10
CA PHE A 32 -18.21 -1.21 12.65
C PHE A 32 -17.23 -1.09 13.84
N LEU A 33 -16.65 -2.22 14.26
CA LEU A 33 -15.55 -2.33 15.23
C LEU A 33 -14.39 -3.12 14.59
N ASP A 34 -14.07 -2.78 13.35
CA ASP A 34 -13.19 -3.54 12.44
C ASP A 34 -11.82 -2.85 12.22
N ALA A 35 -11.66 -1.61 12.67
CA ALA A 35 -10.49 -0.77 12.37
C ALA A 35 -9.73 -0.21 13.60
N ASN A 36 -10.08 -0.62 14.83
CA ASN A 36 -9.44 -0.14 16.07
C ASN A 36 -9.37 1.40 16.23
N GLU A 37 -10.39 2.11 15.76
CA GLU A 37 -10.47 3.56 15.90
C GLU A 37 -10.71 3.92 17.38
N SER A 38 -9.79 4.69 17.96
CA SER A 38 -9.97 5.23 19.32
C SER A 38 -10.89 6.45 19.27
N PRO A 39 -12.02 6.47 20.01
CA PRO A 39 -12.86 7.65 20.12
C PRO A 39 -12.31 8.71 21.09
N PHE A 40 -11.08 8.55 21.62
CA PHE A 40 -10.50 9.43 22.64
C PHE A 40 -9.06 9.87 22.30
N GLY A 41 -8.72 11.15 22.55
CA GLY A 41 -7.33 11.67 22.52
C GLY A 41 -7.17 13.20 22.35
N SER A 42 -5.97 13.71 22.66
CA SER A 42 -5.52 15.08 22.34
C SER A 42 -4.96 15.14 20.90
N LEU A 43 -5.86 14.99 19.92
CA LEU A 43 -5.55 14.92 18.48
C LEU A 43 -5.15 16.26 17.86
N ASN A 44 -4.85 17.29 18.67
CA ASN A 44 -4.44 18.61 18.18
C ASN A 44 -2.94 18.72 17.86
N ARG A 45 -2.20 17.61 17.98
CA ARG A 45 -0.77 17.50 17.65
C ARG A 45 -0.54 16.33 16.70
N TYR A 46 0.41 16.51 15.78
CA TYR A 46 0.87 15.44 14.92
C TYR A 46 1.48 14.30 15.76
N PRO A 47 1.34 13.04 15.31
CA PRO A 47 1.97 11.89 15.95
C PRO A 47 3.51 11.96 15.83
N ASP A 48 4.19 11.09 16.56
CA ASP A 48 5.64 10.91 16.43
C ASP A 48 6.02 10.53 14.99
N PRO A 49 6.79 11.37 14.26
CA PRO A 49 7.16 11.11 12.88
C PRO A 49 8.18 9.98 12.74
N TYR A 50 8.82 9.51 13.82
CA TYR A 50 9.79 8.42 13.80
C TYR A 50 9.24 7.08 14.28
N GLN A 51 8.03 7.09 14.86
CA GLN A 51 7.35 5.92 15.42
C GLN A 51 8.22 5.14 16.41
N CYS A 52 9.01 5.84 17.23
CA CYS A 52 10.06 5.26 18.07
C CYS A 52 9.52 4.18 19.02
N GLU A 53 8.43 4.47 19.73
CA GLU A 53 7.85 3.53 20.69
C GLU A 53 7.35 2.25 20.00
N LEU A 54 6.69 2.38 18.84
CA LEU A 54 6.19 1.25 18.07
C LEU A 54 7.35 0.40 17.53
N LYS A 55 8.38 1.05 16.95
CA LYS A 55 9.56 0.35 16.43
C LYS A 55 10.32 -0.39 17.52
N ASN A 56 10.49 0.19 18.71
CA ASN A 56 11.13 -0.48 19.85
C ASN A 56 10.39 -1.77 20.23
N LYS A 57 9.05 -1.72 20.34
CA LYS A 57 8.24 -2.90 20.65
C LYS A 57 8.36 -3.99 19.58
N LEU A 58 8.32 -3.60 18.30
CA LEU A 58 8.49 -4.54 17.18
C LEU A 58 9.90 -5.14 17.14
N ALA A 59 10.94 -4.33 17.40
CA ALA A 59 12.33 -4.74 17.45
C ALA A 59 12.57 -5.84 18.50
N ILE A 60 12.05 -5.63 19.73
CA ILE A 60 12.11 -6.64 20.79
C ILE A 60 11.36 -7.92 20.38
N GLN A 61 10.14 -7.77 19.84
CA GLN A 61 9.32 -8.93 19.44
C GLN A 61 9.95 -9.76 18.32
N ARG A 62 10.64 -9.10 17.37
CA ARG A 62 11.25 -9.75 16.20
C ARG A 62 12.74 -10.08 16.39
N ASN A 63 13.32 -9.71 17.53
CA ASN A 63 14.75 -9.82 17.82
C ASN A 63 15.62 -9.14 16.73
N LEU A 64 15.29 -7.89 16.39
CA LEU A 64 15.97 -7.07 15.38
C LEU A 64 16.36 -5.70 15.97
N ASP A 65 17.29 -5.00 15.32
CA ASP A 65 17.54 -3.58 15.61
C ASP A 65 16.40 -2.71 15.05
N GLU A 66 15.96 -1.70 15.80
CA GLU A 66 14.95 -0.73 15.37
C GLU A 66 15.29 -0.06 14.02
N LYS A 67 16.58 0.13 13.72
CA LYS A 67 17.06 0.70 12.46
C LYS A 67 16.76 -0.18 11.25
N MET A 68 16.47 -1.46 11.47
CA MET A 68 16.07 -2.40 10.42
C MET A 68 14.55 -2.44 10.22
N ILE A 69 13.78 -1.61 10.95
CA ILE A 69 12.32 -1.60 10.92
C ILE A 69 11.81 -0.31 10.28
N PHE A 70 11.09 -0.50 9.18
CA PHE A 70 10.24 0.51 8.57
C PHE A 70 8.77 0.19 8.87
N VAL A 71 7.98 1.22 9.18
CA VAL A 71 6.55 1.09 9.44
C VAL A 71 5.83 1.88 8.35
N GLY A 72 5.00 1.19 7.56
CA GLY A 72 4.08 1.80 6.60
C GLY A 72 2.63 1.74 7.10
N ASN A 73 1.75 2.47 6.43
CA ASN A 73 0.31 2.41 6.61
C ASN A 73 -0.27 1.18 5.90
N GLY A 74 -0.06 0.01 6.50
CA GLY A 74 -0.39 -1.28 5.91
C GLY A 74 0.68 -1.78 4.92
N SER A 75 0.58 -3.04 4.51
CA SER A 75 1.53 -3.66 3.58
C SER A 75 1.50 -3.03 2.19
N ASP A 76 0.36 -2.46 1.78
CA ASP A 76 0.18 -1.92 0.43
C ASP A 76 1.06 -0.69 0.20
N GLU A 77 1.19 0.18 1.19
CA GLU A 77 2.13 1.30 1.13
C GLU A 77 3.58 0.82 1.06
N VAL A 78 3.92 -0.22 1.83
CA VAL A 78 5.27 -0.81 1.80
C VAL A 78 5.57 -1.39 0.41
N ILE A 79 4.63 -2.10 -0.21
CA ILE A 79 4.77 -2.67 -1.55
C ILE A 79 4.93 -1.57 -2.60
N ASP A 80 4.08 -0.53 -2.57
CA ASP A 80 4.18 0.61 -3.49
C ASP A 80 5.53 1.36 -3.34
N LEU A 81 6.01 1.55 -2.11
CA LEU A 81 7.33 2.15 -1.86
C LEU A 81 8.46 1.33 -2.47
N LEU A 82 8.40 -0.01 -2.44
CA LEU A 82 9.41 -0.86 -3.08
C LEU A 82 9.48 -0.59 -4.59
N TYR A 83 8.34 -0.50 -5.27
CA TYR A 83 8.31 -0.11 -6.68
C TYR A 83 8.90 1.29 -6.90
N ARG A 84 8.50 2.28 -6.09
CA ARG A 84 8.98 3.67 -6.22
C ARG A 84 10.49 3.83 -6.02
N ILE A 85 11.07 3.07 -5.09
CA ILE A 85 12.48 3.20 -4.72
C ILE A 85 13.37 2.44 -5.71
N PHE A 86 12.95 1.27 -6.17
CA PHE A 86 13.82 0.33 -6.89
C PHE A 86 13.50 0.14 -8.37
N CYS A 87 12.38 0.65 -8.88
CA CYS A 87 12.00 0.50 -10.28
C CYS A 87 11.88 1.87 -10.97
N GLU A 88 12.72 2.11 -11.97
CA GLU A 88 12.51 3.20 -12.91
C GLU A 88 11.34 2.86 -13.84
N PRO A 89 10.30 3.72 -13.91
CA PRO A 89 9.13 3.52 -14.76
C PRO A 89 9.50 3.22 -16.21
N LYS A 90 8.83 2.23 -16.82
CA LYS A 90 9.05 1.77 -18.20
C LYS A 90 10.45 1.22 -18.55
N ARG A 91 11.36 1.14 -17.58
CA ARG A 91 12.70 0.57 -17.79
C ARG A 91 12.88 -0.71 -17.00
N ASP A 92 12.66 -0.62 -15.70
CA ASP A 92 12.84 -1.74 -14.80
C ASP A 92 11.54 -2.56 -14.73
N LYS A 93 11.66 -3.82 -14.29
CA LYS A 93 10.54 -4.77 -14.22
C LYS A 93 10.54 -5.48 -12.87
N ALA A 94 9.37 -5.93 -12.44
CA ALA A 94 9.23 -6.81 -11.29
C ALA A 94 8.75 -8.21 -11.71
N LEU A 95 8.88 -9.18 -10.81
CA LEU A 95 8.52 -10.58 -11.06
C LEU A 95 7.66 -11.11 -9.91
N THR A 96 6.58 -11.81 -10.25
CA THR A 96 5.74 -12.54 -9.28
C THR A 96 5.44 -13.96 -9.77
N PHE A 97 5.15 -14.85 -8.82
CA PHE A 97 4.67 -16.20 -9.09
C PHE A 97 3.16 -16.27 -8.88
N THR A 98 2.37 -16.74 -9.85
CA THR A 98 0.90 -16.73 -9.79
C THR A 98 0.32 -18.12 -9.55
N PRO A 99 -0.80 -18.26 -8.80
CA PRO A 99 -1.61 -17.18 -8.22
C PRO A 99 -0.99 -16.60 -6.95
N THR A 100 -1.07 -15.28 -6.80
CA THR A 100 -0.56 -14.56 -5.62
C THR A 100 -1.37 -13.29 -5.38
N TYR A 101 -0.93 -12.49 -4.41
CA TYR A 101 -1.61 -11.28 -3.98
C TYR A 101 -1.71 -10.22 -5.09
N GLY A 102 -2.92 -9.75 -5.37
CA GLY A 102 -3.20 -8.83 -6.49
C GLY A 102 -2.62 -7.42 -6.33
N MET A 103 -2.26 -6.99 -5.12
CA MET A 103 -1.68 -5.65 -4.93
C MET A 103 -0.33 -5.48 -5.61
N TYR A 104 0.41 -6.56 -5.88
CA TYR A 104 1.63 -6.45 -6.67
C TYR A 104 1.36 -5.92 -8.08
N ASP A 105 0.27 -6.35 -8.72
CA ASP A 105 -0.17 -5.86 -10.04
C ASP A 105 -0.59 -4.40 -9.98
N VAL A 106 -1.39 -4.06 -8.97
CA VAL A 106 -1.95 -2.72 -8.80
C VAL A 106 -0.83 -1.72 -8.56
N SER A 107 0.08 -2.01 -7.63
CA SER A 107 1.23 -1.15 -7.32
C SER A 107 2.20 -1.05 -8.51
N ALA A 108 2.44 -2.12 -9.27
CA ALA A 108 3.25 -2.05 -10.49
C ALA A 108 2.61 -1.12 -11.54
N GLY A 109 1.31 -1.26 -11.78
CA GLY A 109 0.56 -0.44 -12.73
C GLY A 109 0.53 1.05 -12.37
N ILE A 110 0.34 1.38 -11.08
CA ILE A 110 0.39 2.76 -10.57
C ILE A 110 1.77 3.38 -10.87
N ASN A 111 2.83 2.62 -10.63
CA ASN A 111 4.21 3.05 -10.85
C ASN A 111 4.68 2.94 -12.31
N ASP A 112 3.82 2.49 -13.24
CA ASP A 112 4.13 2.30 -14.66
C ASP A 112 5.34 1.34 -14.86
N VAL A 113 5.34 0.27 -14.06
CA VAL A 113 6.33 -0.80 -14.04
C VAL A 113 5.68 -2.08 -14.61
N GLU A 114 6.40 -2.76 -15.50
CA GLU A 114 5.93 -4.04 -16.03
C GLU A 114 6.11 -5.14 -14.98
N LEU A 115 5.01 -5.86 -14.68
CA LEU A 115 5.03 -7.03 -13.81
C LEU A 115 5.05 -8.31 -14.64
N LEU A 116 6.18 -9.01 -14.59
CA LEU A 116 6.33 -10.35 -15.17
C LEU A 116 5.66 -11.36 -14.25
N LYS A 117 4.81 -12.22 -14.81
CA LYS A 117 4.07 -13.25 -14.07
C LYS A 117 4.52 -14.63 -14.52
N VAL A 118 4.96 -15.44 -13.57
CA VAL A 118 5.36 -16.83 -13.79
C VAL A 118 4.37 -17.76 -13.07
N PRO A 119 3.62 -18.63 -13.78
CA PRO A 119 2.73 -19.60 -13.16
C PRO A 119 3.45 -20.62 -12.28
#